data_AF-A0A378KSA9-F1
#
_entry.id   AF-A0A378KSA9-F1
#
_cell.length_a   1.000
_cell.length_b   1.000
_cell.length_c   1.000
_cell.angle_alpha   90.00
_cell.angle_beta   90.00
_cell.angle_gamma   90.00
#
_symmetry.space_group_name_H-M   'P 1'
#
loop_
_entity.id
_entity.type
_entity.pdbx_description
1 polymer ?
#
loop_
_entity_poly.entity_id
_entity_poly.type
_entity_poly.pdbx_seq_one_letter_code
_entity_poly.pdbx_strand_id
1 'polypeptide(L)'
;MHDKKVLERLIVLRQLEEKKQLEDKQMQELNQLIEKNSHLAKMSVLEMQEELAKGRDLQQADIVSKNLDPIIEDYKKQFGKEDWYKEPKVENGKVTLEFPSKEALSDFMQKQAELNRPFVLVDQATNKVMAYSKGDGTLFHGDGKPFVKGDELKPCGVDIEEYRKQQRSPSNLSPMAETVKDPSNAIQSAELLSSKDEHAEKEDSDTFDNDKQSDMQFGS
;
A
#
# COMPACT_ATOMS: atom_id res chain seq x y z
N MET A 1 -18.50 71.58 2.83
CA MET A 1 -19.33 70.58 2.11
C MET A 1 -18.39 69.87 1.15
N HIS A 2 -18.22 68.56 1.28
CA HIS A 2 -17.41 67.81 0.31
C HIS A 2 -18.14 67.82 -1.03
N ASP A 3 -17.42 68.18 -2.09
CA ASP A 3 -17.99 68.32 -3.42
C ASP A 3 -18.41 66.92 -3.91
N LYS A 4 -19.72 66.71 -4.12
CA LYS A 4 -20.32 65.40 -4.43
C LYS A 4 -19.62 64.72 -5.61
N LYS A 5 -19.18 65.51 -6.59
CA LYS A 5 -18.44 65.05 -7.77
C LYS A 5 -17.05 64.48 -7.42
N VAL A 6 -16.38 65.05 -6.41
CA VAL A 6 -15.08 64.55 -5.93
C VAL A 6 -15.27 63.19 -5.26
N LEU A 7 -16.32 63.03 -4.45
CA LEU A 7 -16.62 61.76 -3.80
C LEU A 7 -16.97 60.66 -4.82
N GLU A 8 -17.80 60.97 -5.82
CA GLU A 8 -18.11 60.05 -6.92
C GLU A 8 -16.85 59.62 -7.69
N ARG A 9 -15.96 60.57 -8.00
CA ARG A 9 -14.69 60.25 -8.67
C ARG A 9 -13.78 59.38 -7.81
N LEU A 10 -13.72 59.63 -6.50
CA LEU A 10 -12.86 58.87 -5.58
C LEU A 10 -13.34 57.43 -5.41
N ILE A 11 -14.67 57.19 -5.40
CA ILE A 11 -15.24 55.83 -5.39
C ILE A 11 -14.81 55.05 -6.64
N VAL A 12 -14.91 55.67 -7.82
CA VAL A 12 -14.50 55.01 -9.08
C VAL A 12 -13.00 54.68 -9.07
N LEU A 13 -12.15 55.59 -8.57
CA LEU A 13 -10.71 55.36 -8.49
C LEU A 13 -10.35 54.24 -7.50
N ARG A 14 -11.03 54.18 -6.35
CA ARG A 14 -10.88 53.09 -5.37
C ARG A 14 -11.24 51.73 -5.96
N GLN A 15 -12.37 51.64 -6.67
CA GLN A 15 -12.78 50.40 -7.33
C GLN A 15 -11.79 49.95 -8.40
N LEU A 16 -11.20 50.90 -9.14
CA LEU A 16 -10.17 50.60 -10.12
C LEU A 16 -8.89 50.07 -9.45
N GLU A 17 -8.47 50.70 -8.34
CA GLU A 17 -7.33 50.26 -7.54
C GLU A 17 -7.54 48.84 -6.99
N GLU A 18 -8.72 48.54 -6.44
CA GLU A 18 -9.06 47.20 -5.94
C GLU A 18 -9.03 46.14 -7.04
N LYS A 19 -9.53 46.45 -8.24
CA LYS A 19 -9.46 45.55 -9.40
C LYS A 19 -8.02 45.28 -9.81
N LYS A 20 -7.20 46.32 -9.90
CA LYS A 20 -5.78 46.18 -10.25
C LYS A 20 -5.04 45.33 -9.21
N GLN A 21 -5.30 45.53 -7.92
CA GLN A 21 -4.71 44.70 -6.87
C GLN A 21 -5.12 43.24 -6.98
N LEU A 22 -6.36 42.96 -7.40
CA LEU A 22 -6.81 41.60 -7.64
C LEU A 22 -6.10 40.96 -8.85
N GLU A 23 -5.97 41.70 -9.95
CA GLU A 23 -5.23 41.27 -11.13
C GLU A 23 -3.75 40.98 -10.81
N ASP A 24 -3.09 41.86 -10.05
CA ASP A 24 -1.71 41.69 -9.62
C ASP A 24 -1.55 40.41 -8.75
N LYS A 25 -2.52 40.15 -7.85
CA LYS A 25 -2.54 38.92 -7.04
C LYS A 25 -2.72 37.67 -7.88
N GLN A 26 -3.66 37.68 -8.84
CA GLN A 26 -3.88 36.56 -9.75
C GLN A 26 -2.65 36.29 -10.62
N MET A 27 -1.97 37.33 -11.08
CA MET A 27 -0.73 37.20 -11.84
C MET A 27 0.40 36.61 -10.99
N GLN A 28 0.51 37.02 -9.72
CA GLN A 28 1.49 36.45 -8.80
C GLN A 28 1.21 34.97 -8.51
N GLU A 29 -0.05 34.59 -8.30
CA GLU A 29 -0.46 33.19 -8.13
C GLU A 29 -0.17 32.36 -9.38
N LEU A 30 -0.51 32.87 -10.56
CA LEU A 30 -0.22 32.22 -11.84
C LEU A 30 1.30 31.96 -11.99
N ASN A 31 2.14 32.95 -11.70
CA ASN A 31 3.59 32.80 -11.79
C ASN A 31 4.11 31.75 -10.81
N GLN A 32 3.61 31.72 -9.56
CA GLN A 32 3.98 30.69 -8.59
C GLN A 32 3.54 29.29 -9.03
N LEU A 33 2.35 29.16 -9.61
CA LEU A 33 1.85 27.90 -10.13
C LEU A 33 2.67 27.42 -11.33
N ILE A 34 3.07 28.32 -12.23
CA ILE A 34 3.93 28.02 -13.38
C ILE A 34 5.33 27.59 -12.93
N GLU A 35 5.92 28.27 -11.94
CA GLU A 35 7.25 27.94 -11.42
C GLU A 35 7.26 26.55 -10.77
N LYS A 36 6.25 26.25 -9.94
CA LYS A 36 6.10 24.94 -9.30
C LYS A 36 5.73 23.83 -10.28
N ASN A 37 4.97 24.16 -11.32
CA ASN A 37 4.46 23.20 -12.30
C ASN A 37 4.97 23.54 -13.71
N SER A 38 6.29 23.63 -13.87
CA SER A 38 6.94 24.00 -15.13
C SER A 38 6.58 23.09 -16.33
N HIS A 39 6.12 21.87 -16.06
CA HIS A 39 5.57 20.96 -17.06
C HIS A 39 4.16 21.37 -17.53
N LEU A 40 3.30 21.84 -16.62
CA LEU A 40 1.97 22.37 -16.94
C LEU A 40 2.06 23.74 -17.63
N ALA A 41 3.10 24.53 -17.34
CA ALA A 41 3.30 25.84 -17.98
C ALA A 41 3.40 25.79 -19.51
N LYS A 42 3.73 24.61 -20.08
CA LYS A 42 3.81 24.37 -21.52
C LYS A 42 2.48 23.92 -22.12
N MET A 43 1.51 23.52 -21.29
CA MET A 43 0.19 23.08 -21.73
C MET A 43 -0.71 24.29 -21.96
N SER A 44 -1.51 24.23 -23.02
CA SER A 44 -2.60 25.15 -23.26
C SER A 44 -3.75 24.92 -22.27
N VAL A 45 -4.64 25.91 -22.14
CA VAL A 45 -5.85 25.78 -21.31
C VAL A 45 -6.72 24.60 -21.75
N LEU A 46 -6.80 24.34 -23.06
CA LEU A 46 -7.52 23.19 -23.62
C LEU A 46 -6.86 21.87 -23.19
N GLU A 47 -5.53 21.76 -23.26
CA GLU A 47 -4.82 20.56 -22.81
C GLU A 47 -4.95 20.35 -21.30
N MET A 48 -4.92 21.41 -20.48
CA MET A 48 -5.18 21.31 -19.04
C MET A 48 -6.61 20.85 -18.75
N GLN A 49 -7.60 21.37 -19.49
CA GLN A 49 -8.99 20.91 -19.37
C GLN A 49 -9.15 19.46 -19.82
N GLU A 50 -8.44 19.05 -20.86
CA GLU A 50 -8.43 17.66 -21.33
C GLU A 50 -7.74 16.74 -20.31
N GLU A 51 -6.64 17.15 -19.68
CA GLU A 51 -6.01 16.39 -18.58
C GLU A 51 -6.90 16.31 -17.33
N LEU A 52 -7.69 17.34 -17.04
CA LEU A 52 -8.70 17.28 -15.99
C LEU A 52 -9.89 16.37 -16.38
N ALA A 53 -10.23 16.29 -17.67
CA ALA A 53 -11.34 15.51 -18.19
C ALA A 53 -10.97 14.04 -18.46
N LYS A 54 -9.70 13.76 -18.77
CA LYS A 54 -9.08 12.44 -18.65
C LYS A 54 -9.06 12.12 -17.17
N GLY A 55 -10.18 11.63 -16.65
CA GLY A 55 -10.29 11.18 -15.28
C GLY A 55 -9.04 10.39 -14.93
N ARG A 56 -8.44 10.66 -13.76
CA ARG A 56 -7.18 10.01 -13.34
C ARG A 56 -7.30 8.53 -13.68
N ASP A 57 -6.39 8.01 -14.50
CA ASP A 57 -6.36 6.59 -14.87
C ASP A 57 -5.98 5.77 -13.63
N LEU A 58 -6.94 5.62 -12.73
CA LEU A 58 -6.78 4.88 -11.50
C LEU A 58 -6.56 3.42 -11.88
N GLN A 59 -5.44 2.88 -11.43
CA GLN A 59 -5.16 1.46 -11.56
C GLN A 59 -6.09 0.73 -10.60
N GLN A 60 -7.01 -0.05 -11.15
CA GLN A 60 -7.89 -0.90 -10.35
C GLN A 60 -7.26 -2.28 -10.23
N ALA A 61 -7.20 -2.79 -9.01
CA ALA A 61 -6.72 -4.14 -8.77
C ALA A 61 -7.62 -4.83 -7.76
N ASP A 62 -7.80 -6.11 -8.00
CA ASP A 62 -8.66 -6.94 -7.20
C ASP A 62 -7.85 -7.81 -6.25
N ILE A 63 -8.25 -7.83 -4.98
CA ILE A 63 -7.55 -8.57 -3.94
C ILE A 63 -8.47 -9.65 -3.42
N VAL A 64 -7.97 -10.88 -3.44
CA VAL A 64 -8.64 -12.05 -2.90
C VAL A 64 -7.84 -12.55 -1.71
N SER A 65 -8.48 -12.54 -0.54
CA SER A 65 -7.91 -13.10 0.68
C SER A 65 -9.01 -13.72 1.54
N LYS A 66 -8.61 -14.58 2.48
CA LYS A 66 -9.51 -15.07 3.54
C LYS A 66 -9.83 -13.97 4.56
N ASN A 67 -8.94 -12.99 4.72
CA ASN A 67 -9.09 -11.91 5.69
C ASN A 67 -8.78 -10.56 5.02
N LEU A 68 -9.82 -9.87 4.56
CA LEU A 68 -9.71 -8.62 3.79
C LEU A 68 -9.83 -7.37 4.67
N ASP A 69 -10.48 -7.46 5.82
CA ASP A 69 -10.71 -6.33 6.73
C ASP A 69 -9.42 -5.56 7.08
N PRO A 70 -8.31 -6.20 7.46
CA PRO A 70 -7.12 -5.46 7.85
C PRO A 70 -6.44 -4.80 6.62
N ILE A 71 -6.58 -5.37 5.42
CA ILE A 71 -6.06 -4.78 4.17
C ILE A 71 -6.88 -3.53 3.83
N ILE A 72 -8.21 -3.59 4.00
CA ILE A 72 -9.13 -2.47 3.77
C ILE A 72 -8.87 -1.34 4.76
N GLU A 73 -8.65 -1.66 6.04
CA GLU A 73 -8.30 -0.66 7.05
C GLU A 73 -7.00 0.06 6.72
N ASP A 74 -5.96 -0.66 6.31
CA ASP A 74 -4.68 -0.06 5.95
C ASP A 74 -4.80 0.79 4.69
N TYR A 75 -5.60 0.35 3.72
CA TYR A 75 -5.92 1.14 2.54
C TYR A 75 -6.65 2.44 2.90
N LYS A 76 -7.65 2.38 3.78
CA LYS A 76 -8.38 3.56 4.30
C LYS A 76 -7.47 4.49 5.11
N LYS A 77 -6.55 3.95 5.90
CA LYS A 77 -5.56 4.76 6.64
C LYS A 77 -4.59 5.47 5.70
N GLN A 78 -4.16 4.81 4.62
CA GLN A 78 -3.18 5.35 3.69
C GLN A 78 -3.78 6.35 2.70
N PHE A 79 -5.00 6.09 2.20
CA PHE A 79 -5.59 6.84 1.10
C PHE A 79 -6.95 7.49 1.42
N GLY A 80 -7.54 7.26 2.59
CA GLY A 80 -8.90 7.73 2.91
C GLY A 80 -9.11 9.25 2.97
N LYS A 81 -8.05 10.05 2.83
CA LYS A 81 -8.10 11.52 2.74
C LYS A 81 -7.91 12.04 1.31
N GLU A 82 -7.68 11.16 0.36
CA GLU A 82 -7.41 11.51 -1.02
C GLU A 82 -8.71 11.81 -1.78
N ASP A 83 -8.69 12.82 -2.65
CA ASP A 83 -9.89 13.23 -3.42
C ASP A 83 -10.40 12.14 -4.38
N TRP A 84 -9.53 11.20 -4.76
CA TRP A 84 -9.85 10.08 -5.65
C TRP A 84 -10.27 8.81 -4.90
N TYR A 85 -10.16 8.80 -3.56
CA TYR A 85 -10.46 7.63 -2.75
C TYR A 85 -11.95 7.27 -2.83
N LYS A 86 -12.23 5.98 -3.02
CA LYS A 86 -13.55 5.40 -2.85
C LYS A 86 -13.49 4.32 -1.79
N GLU A 87 -14.51 4.29 -0.93
CA GLU A 87 -14.60 3.24 0.08
C GLU A 87 -14.74 1.87 -0.61
N PRO A 88 -13.78 0.95 -0.40
CA PRO A 88 -13.76 -0.30 -1.13
C PRO A 88 -14.87 -1.23 -0.63
N LYS A 89 -15.49 -1.96 -1.56
CA LYS A 89 -16.57 -2.91 -1.26
C LYS A 89 -16.07 -4.33 -1.42
N VAL A 90 -16.44 -5.19 -0.47
CA VAL A 90 -16.15 -6.62 -0.54
C VAL A 90 -17.32 -7.31 -1.23
N GLU A 91 -17.04 -7.95 -2.36
CA GLU A 91 -17.99 -8.77 -3.09
C GLU A 91 -17.39 -10.15 -3.33
N ASN A 92 -18.09 -11.23 -2.97
CA ASN A 92 -17.65 -12.61 -3.21
C ASN A 92 -16.24 -12.96 -2.67
N GLY A 93 -15.83 -12.39 -1.52
CA GLY A 93 -14.51 -12.62 -0.93
C GLY A 93 -13.37 -11.95 -1.70
N LYS A 94 -13.71 -10.92 -2.49
CA LYS A 94 -12.82 -10.10 -3.30
C LYS A 94 -13.08 -8.63 -2.97
N VAL A 95 -12.03 -7.83 -2.97
CA VAL A 95 -12.15 -6.37 -2.81
C VAL A 95 -11.42 -5.67 -3.95
N THR A 96 -12.07 -4.71 -4.57
CA THR A 96 -11.46 -3.86 -5.61
C THR A 96 -10.90 -2.61 -4.97
N LEU A 97 -9.61 -2.36 -5.16
CA LEU A 97 -8.91 -1.16 -4.69
C LEU A 97 -8.46 -0.32 -5.90
N GLU A 98 -8.57 0.99 -5.79
CA GLU A 98 -8.14 1.95 -6.83
C GLU A 98 -6.81 2.59 -6.41
N PHE A 99 -5.90 2.81 -7.35
CA PHE A 99 -4.59 3.41 -7.07
C PHE A 99 -4.24 4.50 -8.08
N PRO A 100 -3.55 5.58 -7.66
CA PRO A 100 -3.21 6.68 -8.54
C PRO A 100 -2.10 6.30 -9.54
N SER A 101 -1.34 5.23 -9.26
CA SER A 101 -0.28 4.73 -10.14
C SER A 101 0.00 3.25 -9.86
N LYS A 102 0.71 2.60 -10.80
CA LYS A 102 1.19 1.21 -10.63
C LYS A 102 2.20 1.09 -9.49
N GLU A 103 3.00 2.14 -9.26
CA GLU A 103 3.97 2.19 -8.16
C GLU A 103 3.27 2.23 -6.80
N ALA A 104 2.20 3.04 -6.68
CA ALA A 104 1.41 3.10 -5.45
C ALA A 104 0.74 1.76 -5.15
N LEU A 105 0.27 1.05 -6.19
CA LEU A 105 -0.23 -0.32 -6.08
C LEU A 105 0.87 -1.27 -5.58
N SER A 106 2.05 -1.30 -6.22
CA SER A 106 3.13 -2.20 -5.82
C SER A 106 3.66 -1.94 -4.41
N ASP A 107 3.86 -0.67 -4.05
CA ASP A 107 4.33 -0.28 -2.72
C ASP A 107 3.31 -0.67 -1.65
N PHE A 108 2.01 -0.49 -1.91
CA PHE A 108 0.97 -0.91 -0.99
C PHE A 108 0.96 -2.44 -0.80
N MET A 109 1.01 -3.20 -1.90
CA MET A 109 1.01 -4.66 -1.83
C MET A 109 2.27 -5.23 -1.17
N GLN A 110 3.41 -4.60 -1.40
CA GLN A 110 4.65 -4.99 -0.72
C GLN A 110 4.53 -4.82 0.80
N LYS A 111 4.01 -3.68 1.27
CA LYS A 111 3.75 -3.48 2.71
C LYS A 111 2.77 -4.52 3.27
N GLN A 112 1.71 -4.85 2.52
CA GLN A 112 0.76 -5.89 2.96
C GLN A 112 1.42 -7.28 3.05
N ALA A 113 2.36 -7.59 2.14
CA ALA A 113 3.13 -8.83 2.20
C ALA A 113 4.08 -8.85 3.41
N GLU A 114 4.79 -7.75 3.67
CA GLU A 114 5.68 -7.56 4.83
C GLU A 114 4.93 -7.72 6.18
N LEU A 115 3.65 -7.39 6.21
CA LEU A 115 2.75 -7.65 7.35
C LEU A 115 2.34 -9.13 7.49
N ASN A 116 2.98 -10.05 6.75
CA ASN A 116 2.73 -11.48 6.75
C ASN A 116 1.28 -11.85 6.39
N ARG A 117 0.65 -11.07 5.50
CA ARG A 117 -0.74 -11.32 5.12
C ARG A 117 -0.81 -12.14 3.84
N PRO A 118 -1.55 -13.25 3.82
CA PRO A 118 -1.78 -14.01 2.60
C PRO A 118 -2.84 -13.33 1.74
N PHE A 119 -2.55 -13.10 0.47
CA PHE A 119 -3.51 -12.55 -0.48
C PHE A 119 -3.10 -12.89 -1.92
N VAL A 120 -4.05 -12.76 -2.84
CA VAL A 120 -3.83 -12.88 -4.29
C VAL A 120 -4.30 -11.58 -4.93
N LEU A 121 -3.42 -10.96 -5.70
CA LEU A 121 -3.70 -9.78 -6.49
C LEU A 121 -4.06 -10.20 -7.92
N VAL A 122 -5.16 -9.69 -8.42
CA VAL A 122 -5.74 -10.01 -9.73
C VAL A 122 -5.99 -8.72 -10.50
N ASP A 123 -5.67 -8.74 -11.78
CA ASP A 123 -6.04 -7.67 -12.70
C ASP A 123 -7.54 -7.74 -12.98
N GLN A 124 -8.27 -6.67 -12.71
CA GLN A 124 -9.72 -6.61 -12.93
C GLN A 124 -10.10 -6.76 -14.41
N ALA A 125 -9.29 -6.23 -15.32
CA ALA A 125 -9.59 -6.24 -16.75
C ALA A 125 -9.43 -7.63 -17.37
N THR A 126 -8.45 -8.39 -16.90
CA THR A 126 -8.07 -9.69 -17.48
C THR A 126 -8.39 -10.89 -16.60
N ASN A 127 -8.78 -10.66 -15.34
CA ASN A 127 -9.01 -11.66 -14.30
C ASN A 127 -7.80 -12.60 -14.05
N LYS A 128 -6.60 -12.12 -14.41
CA LYS A 128 -5.34 -12.84 -14.31
C LYS A 128 -4.60 -12.48 -13.04
N VAL A 129 -3.89 -13.44 -12.46
CA VAL A 129 -3.07 -13.22 -11.27
C VAL A 129 -1.92 -12.29 -11.63
N MET A 130 -1.74 -11.21 -10.88
CA MET A 130 -0.60 -10.31 -11.03
C MET A 130 0.49 -10.67 -10.04
N ALA A 131 0.09 -10.91 -8.79
CA ALA A 131 0.98 -11.24 -7.69
C ALA A 131 0.23 -11.98 -6.60
N TYR A 132 0.96 -12.61 -5.69
CA TYR A 132 0.39 -13.20 -4.49
C TYR A 132 1.40 -13.15 -3.34
N SER A 133 0.89 -13.18 -2.11
CA SER A 133 1.66 -13.36 -0.90
C SER A 133 1.14 -14.61 -0.19
N LYS A 134 2.05 -15.45 0.31
CA LYS A 134 1.70 -16.62 1.13
C LYS A 134 1.57 -16.28 2.61
N GLY A 135 1.83 -15.03 2.99
CA GLY A 135 1.92 -14.60 4.39
C GLY A 135 3.27 -14.90 5.03
N ASP A 136 4.32 -15.04 4.21
CA ASP A 136 5.71 -15.30 4.59
C ASP A 136 6.59 -14.03 4.54
N GLY A 137 5.96 -12.85 4.49
CA GLY A 137 6.68 -11.59 4.40
C GLY A 137 7.08 -11.21 2.96
N THR A 138 6.86 -12.10 1.99
CA THR A 138 7.37 -11.95 0.62
C THR A 138 6.22 -11.82 -0.37
N LEU A 139 6.31 -10.81 -1.23
CA LEU A 139 5.44 -10.68 -2.40
C LEU A 139 6.04 -11.50 -3.54
N PHE A 140 5.23 -12.32 -4.21
CA PHE A 140 5.63 -13.06 -5.40
C PHE A 140 4.85 -12.55 -6.60
N HIS A 141 5.49 -12.50 -7.76
CA HIS A 141 4.84 -12.35 -9.05
C HIS A 141 3.90 -13.53 -9.31
N GLY A 142 2.93 -13.34 -10.21
CA GLY A 142 2.03 -14.42 -10.63
C GLY A 142 2.72 -15.64 -11.22
N ASP A 143 3.96 -15.50 -11.71
CA ASP A 143 4.83 -16.59 -12.19
C ASP A 143 5.60 -17.31 -11.07
N GLY A 144 5.44 -16.87 -9.81
CA GLY A 144 6.07 -17.45 -8.63
C GLY A 144 7.49 -16.94 -8.32
N LYS A 145 8.00 -15.97 -9.08
CA LYS A 145 9.27 -15.29 -8.77
C LYS A 145 9.06 -14.28 -7.63
N PRO A 146 10.02 -14.11 -6.70
CA PRO A 146 9.92 -13.07 -5.69
C PRO A 146 9.90 -11.69 -6.36
N PHE A 147 9.03 -10.81 -5.88
CA PHE A 147 8.90 -9.43 -6.34
C PHE A 147 10.00 -8.58 -5.71
N VAL A 148 10.71 -7.79 -6.52
CA VAL A 148 11.69 -6.81 -6.05
C VAL A 148 11.13 -5.40 -6.26
N LYS A 149 11.39 -4.50 -5.31
CA LYS A 149 10.95 -3.11 -5.42
C LYS A 149 11.52 -2.47 -6.71
N GLY A 150 10.62 -2.03 -7.59
CA GLY A 150 10.94 -1.54 -8.94
C GLY A 150 10.54 -2.49 -10.07
N ASP A 151 10.13 -3.72 -9.75
CA ASP A 151 9.50 -4.60 -10.72
C ASP A 151 8.07 -4.15 -11.06
N GLU A 152 7.65 -4.38 -12.30
CA GLU A 152 6.28 -4.10 -12.72
C GLU A 152 5.35 -5.27 -12.39
N LEU A 153 4.26 -5.00 -11.67
CA LEU A 153 3.16 -5.95 -11.49
C LEU A 153 2.41 -6.11 -12.82
N LYS A 154 2.64 -7.23 -13.51
CA LYS A 154 1.97 -7.58 -14.76
C LYS A 154 1.09 -8.82 -14.56
N PRO A 155 -0.09 -8.88 -15.20
CA PRO A 155 -0.90 -10.09 -15.20
C PRO A 155 -0.11 -11.24 -15.84
N CYS A 156 0.15 -12.29 -15.08
CA CYS A 156 0.70 -13.52 -15.63
C CYS A 156 -0.40 -14.25 -16.42
N GLY A 157 -0.03 -15.15 -17.32
CA GLY A 157 -1.02 -15.86 -18.15
C GLY A 157 -2.03 -16.73 -17.38
N VAL A 158 -1.91 -16.83 -16.04
CA VAL A 158 -2.69 -17.72 -15.18
C VAL A 158 -3.94 -17.02 -14.66
N ASP A 159 -5.10 -17.61 -14.97
CA ASP A 159 -6.39 -17.17 -14.44
C ASP A 159 -6.53 -17.53 -12.95
N ILE A 160 -7.24 -16.71 -12.17
CA ILE A 160 -7.47 -16.97 -10.74
C ILE A 160 -8.15 -18.32 -10.46
N GLU A 161 -9.03 -18.79 -11.33
CA GLU A 161 -9.71 -20.09 -11.19
C GLU A 161 -8.73 -21.25 -11.41
N GLU A 162 -7.78 -21.09 -12.34
CA GLU A 162 -6.73 -22.06 -12.59
C GLU A 162 -5.72 -22.09 -11.42
N TYR A 163 -5.33 -20.93 -10.91
CA TYR A 163 -4.50 -20.80 -9.72
C TYR A 163 -5.14 -21.48 -8.50
N ARG A 164 -6.44 -21.27 -8.27
CA ARG A 164 -7.19 -21.95 -7.20
C ARG A 164 -7.21 -23.47 -7.35
N LYS A 165 -7.32 -23.98 -8.58
CA LYS A 165 -7.23 -25.42 -8.87
C LYS A 165 -5.82 -25.96 -8.58
N GLN A 166 -4.77 -25.25 -9.00
CA GLN A 166 -3.38 -25.64 -8.76
C GLN A 166 -3.00 -25.65 -7.27
N GLN A 167 -3.64 -24.81 -6.44
CA GLN A 167 -3.46 -24.84 -4.99
C GLN A 167 -4.28 -25.94 -4.27
N ARG A 168 -5.36 -26.43 -4.89
CA ARG A 168 -6.20 -27.51 -4.33
C ARG A 168 -5.75 -28.90 -4.76
N SER A 169 -4.93 -29.00 -5.80
CA SER A 169 -4.26 -30.25 -6.17
C SER A 169 -3.15 -30.55 -5.14
N PRO A 170 -3.13 -31.73 -4.51
CA PRO A 170 -2.06 -32.13 -3.57
C PRO A 170 -0.68 -32.29 -4.24
N SER A 171 -0.55 -31.98 -5.52
CA SER A 171 0.63 -32.24 -6.37
C SER A 171 1.58 -31.05 -6.52
N ASN A 172 1.37 -29.92 -5.83
CA ASN A 172 2.31 -28.79 -5.78
C ASN A 172 3.14 -28.74 -4.48
N LEU A 173 3.21 -29.85 -3.75
CA LEU A 173 4.44 -30.16 -3.03
C LEU A 173 5.49 -30.51 -4.09
N SER A 174 6.40 -29.59 -4.37
CA SER A 174 7.63 -29.95 -5.08
C SER A 174 8.22 -31.21 -4.42
N PRO A 175 8.59 -32.24 -5.21
CA PRO A 175 9.35 -33.36 -4.71
C PRO A 175 10.78 -32.88 -4.50
N MET A 176 11.13 -32.50 -3.27
CA MET A 176 12.49 -32.72 -2.77
C MET A 176 12.44 -33.84 -1.72
N ALA A 177 11.94 -34.98 -2.18
CA ALA A 177 12.24 -36.27 -1.57
C ALA A 177 12.84 -37.14 -2.68
N GLU A 178 13.94 -37.80 -2.33
CA GLU A 178 14.74 -38.75 -3.12
C GLU A 178 15.64 -38.12 -4.19
N THR A 179 16.96 -38.14 -4.04
CA THR A 179 17.69 -39.40 -4.17
C THR A 179 19.05 -39.33 -3.48
N VAL A 180 19.22 -40.05 -2.36
CA VAL A 180 20.43 -40.84 -2.12
C VAL A 180 19.95 -42.22 -1.72
N LYS A 181 19.87 -43.11 -2.72
CA LYS A 181 19.79 -44.54 -2.47
C LYS A 181 21.16 -44.99 -2.01
N ASP A 182 21.19 -45.47 -0.77
CA ASP A 182 22.15 -46.45 -0.27
C ASP A 182 22.49 -47.51 -1.33
N PRO A 183 23.74 -47.98 -1.33
CA PRO A 183 23.89 -49.42 -1.16
C PRO A 183 24.84 -49.74 0.00
N SER A 184 24.31 -50.57 0.90
CA SER A 184 25.01 -51.24 2.00
C SER A 184 26.39 -51.76 1.64
N ASN A 185 27.39 -51.56 2.53
CA ASN A 185 28.08 -52.68 3.17
C ASN A 185 29.02 -52.22 4.30
N ALA A 186 28.93 -52.89 5.45
CA ALA A 186 29.97 -53.14 6.47
C ALA A 186 30.65 -51.90 7.12
N ILE A 187 30.73 -51.76 8.44
CA ILE A 187 31.39 -52.67 9.39
C ILE A 187 30.90 -52.32 10.80
N GLN A 188 30.75 -53.38 11.60
CA GLN A 188 30.49 -53.43 13.04
C GLN A 188 31.53 -52.66 13.86
N SER A 189 31.12 -52.14 15.03
CA SER A 189 31.65 -52.54 16.36
C SER A 189 31.45 -51.43 17.40
N ALA A 190 30.96 -51.85 18.58
CA ALA A 190 31.25 -51.32 19.93
C ALA A 190 30.86 -49.85 20.20
N GLU A 191 30.36 -49.40 21.36
CA GLU A 191 30.32 -49.86 22.75
C GLU A 191 29.32 -48.87 23.43
N LEU A 192 28.28 -49.33 24.13
CA LEU A 192 28.17 -49.45 25.59
C LEU A 192 28.04 -48.12 26.40
N LEU A 193 26.98 -48.12 27.23
CA LEU A 193 26.84 -47.52 28.57
C LEU A 193 26.40 -46.03 28.66
N SER A 194 25.22 -45.75 29.24
CA SER A 194 24.96 -45.49 30.69
C SER A 194 25.10 -43.98 30.96
N SER A 195 24.22 -43.22 31.62
CA SER A 195 23.23 -43.44 32.69
C SER A 195 22.11 -42.37 32.52
N LYS A 196 20.83 -42.61 32.81
CA LYS A 196 20.17 -42.40 34.12
C LYS A 196 20.68 -41.17 34.91
N ASP A 197 19.83 -40.16 35.08
CA ASP A 197 19.31 -39.79 36.40
C ASP A 197 18.14 -38.79 36.35
N GLU A 198 17.23 -38.98 37.29
CA GLU A 198 16.03 -38.21 37.64
C GLU A 198 16.35 -36.98 38.51
N HIS A 199 15.34 -36.09 38.63
CA HIS A 199 14.96 -35.15 39.71
C HIS A 199 14.66 -33.75 39.12
N ALA A 200 13.42 -33.24 39.09
CA ALA A 200 12.43 -32.95 40.14
C ALA A 200 12.67 -31.63 40.90
N GLU A 201 11.57 -30.87 41.05
CA GLU A 201 11.32 -29.73 41.96
C GLU A 201 11.90 -28.37 41.50
N LYS A 202 11.13 -27.30 41.24
CA LYS A 202 10.06 -26.54 41.94
C LYS A 202 10.61 -25.16 42.38
N GLU A 203 9.66 -24.24 42.56
CA GLU A 203 9.71 -22.96 43.29
C GLU A 203 10.04 -21.68 42.49
N ASP A 204 8.93 -20.97 42.23
CA ASP A 204 8.65 -19.57 42.58
C ASP A 204 9.82 -18.64 42.90
N SER A 205 9.82 -17.47 42.25
CA SER A 205 10.22 -16.23 42.91
C SER A 205 9.51 -15.03 42.31
N ASP A 206 8.69 -14.42 43.16
CA ASP A 206 8.23 -13.04 43.07
C ASP A 206 9.36 -12.09 42.71
N THR A 207 9.09 -11.14 41.81
CA THR A 207 9.88 -9.91 41.68
C THR A 207 8.99 -8.73 42.01
N PHE A 208 9.22 -8.18 43.20
CA PHE A 208 8.85 -6.84 43.63
C PHE A 208 9.83 -5.82 43.03
N ASP A 209 9.31 -4.64 42.66
CA ASP A 209 9.94 -3.30 42.72
C ASP A 209 8.98 -2.36 41.96
N ASN A 210 8.09 -1.58 42.59
CA ASN A 210 8.28 -0.46 43.50
C ASN A 210 9.19 0.67 42.96
N ASP A 211 8.65 1.89 43.11
CA ASP A 211 9.30 3.20 43.17
C ASP A 211 9.18 4.25 42.03
N LYS A 212 8.78 5.43 42.54
CA LYS A 212 8.93 6.83 42.10
C LYS A 212 7.95 7.41 41.07
N GLN A 213 7.01 8.28 41.47
CA GLN A 213 7.10 9.67 41.99
C GLN A 213 7.38 10.75 40.92
N SER A 214 6.57 11.82 41.04
CA SER A 214 6.74 13.24 40.66
C SER A 214 6.61 13.64 39.18
N ASP A 215 5.55 14.39 38.85
CA ASP A 215 5.56 15.86 38.63
C ASP A 215 4.14 16.35 38.26
N MET A 216 3.46 17.15 39.10
CA MET A 216 3.37 18.63 39.07
C MET A 216 2.71 19.25 37.82
N GLN A 217 1.44 19.70 38.00
CA GLN A 217 0.93 21.09 37.82
C GLN A 217 1.53 21.95 36.68
N PHE A 218 0.79 22.59 35.76
CA PHE A 218 -0.27 23.61 35.92
C PHE A 218 -0.90 23.92 34.53
N GLY A 219 -2.11 24.49 34.52
CA GLY A 219 -2.58 25.30 33.38
C GLY A 219 -4.10 25.46 33.28
N SER A 220 -4.66 26.37 34.08
CA SER A 220 -5.94 27.05 33.80
C SER A 220 -5.65 28.51 33.52
#